data_AF-A0AAD9Q7W4-F1
#
_entry.id   AF-A0AAD9Q7W4-F1
#
_cell.length_a   1.000
_cell.length_b   1.000
_cell.length_c   1.000
_cell.angle_alpha   90.00
_cell.angle_beta   90.00
_cell.angle_gamma   90.00
#
_symmetry.space_group_name_H-M   'P 1'
#
loop_
_entity.id
_entity.type
_entity.pdbx_description
1 polymer ?
#
loop_
_entity_poly.entity_id
_entity_poly.type
_entity_poly.pdbx_seq_one_letter_code
_entity_poly.pdbx_strand_id
1 'polypeptide(L)'
;MLHMFVECAFFYLKSMEAEGAARLYGRSIEKQKFRYIPFVWEGDRKSYSSICKSLPYGAGVTIPKEDCIGHVTKRMGTALRKVKADYGGKKLADGKGIGGQG
;
A
#
# COMPACT_ATOMS: atom_id res chain seq x y z
N MET A 1 11.34 -8.59 -19.86
CA MET A 1 10.19 -8.60 -18.93
C MET A 1 10.52 -9.29 -17.59
N LEU A 2 11.76 -9.21 -17.09
CA LEU A 2 12.14 -9.76 -15.78
C LEU A 2 13.08 -8.85 -14.97
N HIS A 3 13.40 -7.65 -15.46
CA HIS A 3 14.40 -6.79 -14.84
C HIS A 3 13.82 -5.70 -13.94
N MET A 4 12.52 -5.71 -13.65
CA MET A 4 11.85 -4.68 -12.85
C MET A 4 11.54 -5.10 -11.40
N PHE A 5 11.95 -6.32 -10.99
CA PHE A 5 11.62 -6.84 -9.66
C PHE A 5 12.69 -6.60 -8.59
N VAL A 6 13.83 -5.96 -8.91
CA VAL A 6 15.03 -6.02 -8.04
C VAL A 6 15.47 -4.67 -7.43
N GLU A 7 14.63 -3.62 -7.45
CA GLU A 7 14.88 -2.45 -6.57
C GLU A 7 13.65 -2.05 -5.73
N CYS A 8 12.83 -3.03 -5.34
CA CYS A 8 11.77 -2.84 -4.34
C CYS A 8 12.26 -3.12 -2.92
N ALA A 9 13.58 -3.04 -2.69
CA ALA A 9 14.17 -3.29 -1.39
C ALA A 9 14.02 -2.05 -0.50
N PHE A 10 13.14 -2.21 0.50
CA PHE A 10 13.30 -1.62 1.81
C PHE A 10 13.27 -0.09 1.87
N PHE A 11 12.08 0.48 1.88
CA PHE A 11 11.91 1.75 2.57
C PHE A 11 11.18 1.50 3.89
N TYR A 12 11.88 1.76 4.98
CA TYR A 12 11.37 1.68 6.35
C TYR A 12 11.39 3.08 7.02
N LEU A 13 11.66 4.15 6.25
CA LEU A 13 11.56 5.53 6.71
C LEU A 13 10.60 6.33 5.81
N LYS A 14 9.48 6.74 6.39
CA LYS A 14 8.38 7.50 5.76
C LYS A 14 8.83 8.72 4.92
N SER A 15 9.90 9.40 5.34
CA SER A 15 10.41 10.58 4.62
C SER A 15 11.26 10.19 3.41
N MET A 16 12.00 9.09 3.52
CA MET A 16 12.81 8.57 2.44
C MET A 16 11.86 8.03 1.35
N GLU A 17 10.75 7.37 1.70
CA GLU A 17 9.80 6.80 0.72
C GLU A 17 9.27 7.83 -0.27
N ALA A 18 8.85 8.98 0.25
CA ALA A 18 8.27 10.04 -0.55
C ALA A 18 9.27 10.63 -1.54
N GLU A 19 10.53 10.81 -1.13
CA GLU A 19 11.61 11.29 -1.98
C GLU A 19 12.05 10.23 -3.00
N GLY A 20 12.21 8.99 -2.55
CA GLY A 20 12.58 7.85 -3.40
C GLY A 20 11.55 7.60 -4.50
N ALA A 21 10.26 7.64 -4.15
CA ALA A 21 9.17 7.52 -5.11
C ALA A 21 9.19 8.66 -6.15
N ALA A 22 9.35 9.91 -5.72
CA ALA A 22 9.44 11.04 -6.66
C ALA A 22 10.63 10.90 -7.63
N ARG A 23 11.81 10.50 -7.13
CA ARG A 23 13.00 10.24 -7.96
C ARG A 23 12.82 9.08 -8.93
N LEU A 24 12.22 7.97 -8.48
CA LEU A 24 11.96 6.80 -9.33
C LEU A 24 11.00 7.14 -10.48
N TYR A 25 9.92 7.87 -10.16
CA TYR A 25 8.94 8.27 -11.16
C TYR A 25 9.52 9.23 -12.21
N GLY A 26 10.36 10.19 -11.79
CA GLY A 26 11.10 11.05 -12.73
C GLY A 26 12.06 10.26 -13.64
N ARG A 27 12.89 9.40 -13.03
CA ARG A 27 13.85 8.55 -13.77
C ARG A 27 13.19 7.60 -14.76
N SER A 28 11.96 7.17 -14.49
CA SER A 28 11.19 6.28 -15.37
C SER A 28 11.04 6.87 -16.78
N ILE A 29 10.73 8.16 -16.87
CA ILE A 29 10.63 8.87 -18.15
C ILE A 29 12.00 9.01 -18.80
N GLU A 30 12.98 9.52 -18.04
CA GLU A 30 14.30 9.87 -18.57
C GLU A 30 15.08 8.64 -19.07
N LYS A 31 15.06 7.53 -18.32
CA LYS A 31 15.92 6.38 -18.59
C LYS A 31 15.22 5.19 -19.24
N GLN A 32 13.89 5.07 -19.11
CA GLN A 32 13.20 3.82 -19.43
C GLN A 32 11.93 4.02 -20.29
N LYS A 33 11.52 5.26 -20.57
CA LYS A 33 10.37 5.61 -21.43
C LYS A 33 9.07 4.85 -21.11
N PHE A 34 8.81 4.55 -19.84
CA PHE A 34 7.54 3.97 -19.39
C PHE A 34 6.94 4.76 -18.23
N ARG A 35 5.69 4.44 -17.85
CA ARG A 35 4.97 5.10 -16.76
C ARG A 35 4.56 4.07 -15.70
N TYR A 36 4.74 4.41 -14.43
CA TYR A 36 4.24 3.64 -13.30
C TYR A 36 2.79 4.04 -13.00
N ILE A 37 1.86 3.16 -13.39
CA ILE A 37 0.41 3.32 -13.16
C ILE A 37 -0.15 1.90 -12.94
N PRO A 38 -0.85 1.60 -11.83
CA PRO A 38 -1.20 2.45 -10.68
C PRO A 38 -0.05 2.61 -9.65
N PHE A 39 -0.17 3.57 -8.73
CA PHE A 39 0.72 3.70 -7.57
C PHE A 39 0.26 2.77 -6.43
N VAL A 40 1.06 1.75 -6.14
CA VAL A 40 0.83 0.82 -5.03
C VAL A 40 1.55 1.29 -3.77
N TRP A 41 0.85 1.35 -2.63
CA TRP A 41 1.37 1.90 -1.37
C TRP A 41 0.99 1.05 -0.15
N GLU A 42 1.82 1.12 0.90
CA GLU A 42 1.60 0.41 2.17
C GLU A 42 0.77 1.22 3.18
N GLY A 43 -0.06 2.17 2.71
CA GLY A 43 -0.95 2.96 3.56
C GLY A 43 -0.33 4.22 4.19
N ASP A 44 0.87 4.68 3.78
CA ASP A 44 1.43 5.98 4.18
C ASP A 44 1.14 7.14 3.19
N ARG A 45 0.37 8.15 3.64
CA ARG A 45 -0.25 9.15 2.74
C ARG A 45 0.77 10.10 2.13
N LYS A 46 1.96 10.20 2.70
CA LYS A 46 2.97 11.18 2.32
C LYS A 46 3.58 10.91 0.94
N SER A 47 3.79 9.64 0.60
CA SER A 47 4.44 9.23 -0.66
C SER A 47 3.55 9.50 -1.88
N TYR A 48 2.23 9.32 -1.74
CA TYR A 48 1.30 9.70 -2.82
C TYR A 48 1.26 11.22 -3.03
N SER A 49 1.31 12.00 -1.95
CA SER A 49 1.31 13.46 -2.03
C SER A 49 2.56 13.99 -2.73
N SER A 50 3.74 13.40 -2.48
CA SER A 50 4.97 13.83 -3.15
C SER A 50 4.93 13.54 -4.65
N ILE A 51 4.42 12.38 -5.07
CA ILE A 51 4.26 12.03 -6.50
C ILE A 51 3.25 12.94 -7.19
N CYS A 52 2.11 13.25 -6.54
CA CYS A 52 1.13 14.16 -7.12
C CYS A 52 1.68 15.58 -7.27
N LYS A 53 2.51 16.04 -6.32
CA LYS A 53 3.17 17.35 -6.41
C LYS A 53 4.24 17.41 -7.50
N SER A 54 4.97 16.31 -7.72
CA SER A 54 6.04 16.28 -8.72
C SER A 54 5.53 16.15 -10.15
N LEU A 55 4.24 15.82 -10.36
CA LEU A 55 3.60 15.68 -11.67
C LEU A 55 4.51 15.00 -12.71
N PRO A 56 5.05 13.80 -12.41
CA PRO A 56 6.16 13.22 -13.18
C PRO A 56 5.79 12.91 -14.65
N TYR A 57 4.49 12.80 -14.95
CA TYR A 57 3.96 12.49 -16.27
C TYR A 57 3.14 13.64 -16.88
N GLY A 58 3.19 14.84 -16.28
CA GLY A 58 2.42 16.01 -16.69
C GLY A 58 0.98 16.06 -16.14
N ALA A 59 0.36 17.24 -16.23
CA ALA A 59 -0.96 17.51 -15.65
C ALA A 59 -2.12 16.72 -16.28
N GLY A 60 -1.92 16.16 -17.48
CA GLY A 60 -2.92 15.34 -18.18
C GLY A 60 -2.93 13.86 -17.80
N VAL A 61 -2.01 13.41 -16.92
CA VAL A 61 -1.88 11.98 -16.56
C VAL A 61 -2.20 11.79 -15.08
N THR A 62 -3.27 11.05 -14.80
CA THR A 62 -3.65 10.66 -13.44
C THR A 62 -2.97 9.35 -13.03
N ILE A 63 -2.42 9.34 -11.82
CA ILE A 63 -1.86 8.13 -11.20
C ILE A 63 -2.85 7.69 -10.09
N PRO A 64 -3.67 6.65 -10.34
CA PRO A 64 -4.58 6.12 -9.33
C PRO A 64 -3.80 5.43 -8.22
N LYS A 65 -4.34 5.50 -7.00
CA LYS A 65 -3.76 4.89 -5.80
C LYS A 65 -4.40 3.53 -5.52
N GLU A 66 -3.59 2.53 -5.23
CA GLU A 66 -4.06 1.18 -4.88
C GLU A 66 -3.35 0.64 -3.65
N ASP A 67 -4.11 0.10 -2.71
CA ASP A 67 -3.53 -0.47 -1.49
C ASP A 67 -2.75 -1.75 -1.79
N CYS A 68 -1.58 -1.91 -1.15
CA CYS A 68 -0.86 -3.16 -1.30
C CYS A 68 -1.60 -4.31 -0.59
N ILE A 69 -1.58 -5.50 -1.22
CA ILE A 69 -2.25 -6.70 -0.69
C ILE A 69 -1.77 -7.02 0.73
N GLY A 70 -0.47 -6.86 0.99
CA GLY A 70 0.11 -7.06 2.31
C GLY A 70 -0.50 -6.11 3.36
N HIS A 71 -0.71 -4.85 3.03
CA HIS A 71 -1.36 -3.87 3.91
C HIS A 71 -2.83 -4.23 4.15
N VAL A 72 -3.56 -4.60 3.09
CA VAL A 72 -4.95 -5.07 3.21
C VAL A 72 -5.03 -6.26 4.15
N THR A 73 -4.18 -7.28 3.97
CA THR A 73 -4.13 -8.46 4.84
C THR A 73 -3.79 -8.10 6.29
N LYS A 74 -2.78 -7.25 6.54
CA LYS A 74 -2.44 -6.76 7.89
C LYS A 74 -3.61 -6.03 8.55
N ARG A 75 -4.31 -5.18 7.80
CA ARG A 75 -5.49 -4.43 8.26
C ARG A 75 -6.63 -5.38 8.62
N MET A 76 -6.96 -6.31 7.73
CA MET A 76 -8.00 -7.33 7.96
C MET A 76 -7.68 -8.21 9.16
N GLY A 77 -6.45 -8.74 9.26
CA GLY A 77 -6.03 -9.54 10.40
C GLY A 77 -6.04 -8.78 11.72
N THR A 78 -5.79 -7.47 11.71
CA THR A 78 -5.90 -6.62 12.90
C THR A 78 -7.35 -6.39 13.29
N ALA A 79 -8.24 -6.13 12.33
CA ALA A 79 -9.67 -6.02 12.58
C ALA A 79 -10.24 -7.31 13.19
N LEU A 80 -9.93 -8.47 12.60
CA LEU A 80 -10.39 -9.77 13.11
C LEU A 80 -9.89 -10.07 14.53
N ARG A 81 -8.62 -9.76 14.84
CA ARG A 81 -8.08 -9.93 16.20
C ARG A 81 -8.78 -9.02 17.22
N LYS A 82 -9.13 -7.79 16.85
CA LYS A 82 -9.92 -6.90 17.71
C LYS A 82 -11.30 -7.46 17.99
N VAL A 83 -12.02 -7.89 16.96
CA VAL A 83 -13.34 -8.51 17.12
C VAL A 83 -13.25 -9.76 18.00
N LYS A 84 -12.24 -10.62 17.79
CA LYS A 84 -12.00 -11.79 18.66
C LYS A 84 -11.71 -11.40 20.12
N ALA A 85 -11.01 -10.29 20.37
CA ALA A 85 -10.77 -9.81 21.72
C ALA A 85 -12.05 -9.26 22.38
N ASP A 86 -12.83 -8.47 21.66
CA ASP A 86 -14.04 -7.81 22.17
C ASP A 86 -15.19 -8.79 22.45
N TYR A 87 -15.29 -9.84 21.62
CA TYR A 87 -16.32 -10.88 21.66
C TYR A 87 -15.80 -12.23 22.16
N GLY A 88 -14.56 -12.29 22.65
CA GLY A 88 -13.99 -13.48 23.25
C GLY A 88 -14.85 -13.97 24.41
N GLY A 89 -15.30 -15.22 24.37
CA GLY A 89 -16.15 -15.82 25.40
C GLY A 89 -17.62 -15.36 25.41
N LYS A 90 -18.01 -14.42 24.54
CA LYS A 90 -19.41 -13.99 24.38
C LYS A 90 -20.09 -14.78 23.27
N LYS A 91 -21.37 -15.06 23.45
CA LYS A 91 -22.23 -15.56 22.38
C LYS A 91 -22.69 -14.38 21.53
N LEU A 92 -22.63 -14.55 20.22
CA LEU A 92 -23.20 -13.61 19.25
C LEU A 92 -24.73 -13.76 19.23
N ALA A 93 -25.42 -12.90 18.47
CA ALA A 93 -26.88 -12.92 18.37
C ALA A 93 -27.45 -14.24 17.82
N ASP A 94 -26.64 -15.00 17.09
CA ASP A 94 -26.96 -16.35 16.59
C ASP A 94 -26.73 -17.47 17.63
N GLY A 95 -26.35 -17.12 18.86
CA GLY A 95 -26.03 -18.06 19.92
C GLY A 95 -24.67 -18.77 19.77
N LYS A 96 -23.90 -18.48 18.70
CA LYS A 96 -22.59 -19.08 18.44
C LYS A 96 -21.45 -18.21 18.99
N GLY A 97 -20.32 -18.83 19.29
CA GLY A 97 -19.10 -18.11 19.66
C GLY A 97 -18.28 -17.71 18.43
N ILE A 98 -17.41 -16.71 18.57
CA ILE A 98 -16.51 -16.24 17.50
C ILE A 98 -15.30 -17.16 17.22
N GLY A 99 -15.23 -18.30 17.91
CA GLY A 99 -14.15 -19.29 17.76
C GLY A 99 -14.33 -20.17 16.52
N GLY A 100 -13.21 -20.64 15.97
CA GLY A 100 -13.23 -21.70 14.96
C GLY A 100 -13.48 -23.07 15.60
N GLN A 101 -13.98 -24.02 14.79
CA GLN A 101 -13.88 -25.44 15.12
C GLN A 101 -12.42 -25.84 14.92
N GLY A 102 -11.63 -25.77 15.99
CA GLY A 102 -10.26 -26.30 16.02
C GLY A 102 -10.27 -27.80 16.21
#